data_AF-A0A352LPX2-F1
#
_entry.id   AF-A0A352LPX2-F1
#
_cell.length_a   1.000
_cell.length_b   1.000
_cell.length_c   1.000
_cell.angle_alpha   90.00
_cell.angle_beta   90.00
_cell.angle_gamma   90.00
#
_symmetry.space_group_name_H-M   'P 1'
#
loop_
_entity.id
_entity.type
_entity.pdbx_description
1 polymer ?
#
loop_
_entity_poly.entity_id
_entity_poly.type
_entity_poly.pdbx_seq_one_letter_code
_entity_poly.pdbx_strand_id
1 'polypeptide(L)'
;MCTTCGCGGDHSHMHSHTDENGNVTIHATDDHHEHEHTHADGTTHSHAHSHEQGDSHDHSHTHKISVEQDILSRNNAIAAHNREMFAAKKILALNFVSSPGSGKTELLSATIRRADPKALPITVIEGDQETSNDADRIRSAGAKSVQINTGKGCHLDAEMVKTALQHLDPPQGSACLIENVGNLVCPAEFD
;
A
#
# COMPACT_ATOMS: atom_id res chain seq x y z
N MET A 1 17.56 -14.03 -20.57
CA MET A 1 17.82 -12.90 -19.65
C MET A 1 16.84 -11.79 -20.00
N CYS A 2 15.82 -11.60 -19.16
CA CYS A 2 14.77 -10.59 -19.32
C CYS A 2 14.93 -9.59 -18.17
N THR A 3 14.95 -8.29 -18.50
CA THR A 3 15.30 -7.18 -17.61
C THR A 3 14.08 -6.42 -17.10
N THR A 4 12.86 -6.95 -17.26
CA THR A 4 11.64 -6.21 -16.94
C THR A 4 10.67 -7.09 -16.17
N CYS A 5 10.62 -6.83 -14.87
CA CYS A 5 9.59 -7.23 -13.91
C CYS A 5 9.39 -8.76 -13.74
N GLY A 6 10.00 -9.30 -12.69
CA GLY A 6 9.52 -10.52 -12.05
C GLY A 6 8.44 -10.15 -11.03
N CYS A 7 7.33 -10.89 -11.06
CA CYS A 7 6.50 -11.34 -9.93
C CYS A 7 5.20 -11.87 -10.52
N GLY A 8 5.06 -13.19 -10.56
CA GLY A 8 3.82 -13.88 -10.90
C GLY A 8 3.10 -14.23 -9.61
N GLY A 9 1.92 -13.65 -9.42
CA GLY A 9 0.87 -14.07 -8.48
C GLY A 9 1.32 -14.35 -7.06
N ASP A 10 1.33 -13.33 -6.21
CA ASP A 10 1.25 -13.54 -4.77
C ASP A 10 0.36 -12.51 -4.10
N HIS A 11 -0.32 -12.93 -3.05
CA HIS A 11 -1.13 -12.07 -2.21
C HIS A 11 -0.22 -11.04 -1.54
N SER A 12 -0.55 -9.74 -1.63
CA SER A 12 0.05 -8.73 -0.76
C SER A 12 -0.28 -9.11 0.68
N HIS A 13 0.68 -9.71 1.37
CA HIS A 13 0.52 -10.12 2.75
C HIS A 13 0.80 -8.88 3.60
N MET A 14 -0.25 -8.35 4.22
CA MET A 14 -0.15 -7.11 4.98
C MET A 14 0.06 -7.41 6.46
N HIS A 15 1.19 -6.97 6.99
CA HIS A 15 1.52 -7.08 8.42
C HIS A 15 1.50 -5.71 9.06
N SER A 16 0.76 -5.55 10.16
CA SER A 16 0.77 -4.32 10.94
C SER A 16 1.59 -4.47 12.22
N HIS A 17 2.40 -3.44 12.50
CA HIS A 17 3.13 -3.28 13.74
C HIS A 17 2.69 -2.00 14.44
N THR A 18 2.64 -2.05 15.76
CA THR A 18 2.39 -0.87 16.60
C THR A 18 3.65 -0.58 17.41
N ASP A 19 4.16 0.64 17.31
CA ASP A 19 5.35 1.06 18.06
C ASP A 19 5.03 1.40 19.53
N GLU A 20 6.06 1.75 20.29
CA GLU A 20 5.95 2.16 21.70
C GLU A 20 5.07 3.40 21.92
N ASN A 21 4.86 4.21 20.88
CA ASN A 21 4.03 5.41 20.89
C ASN A 21 2.59 5.13 20.43
N GLY A 22 2.25 3.87 20.12
CA GLY A 22 0.94 3.48 19.63
C GLY A 22 0.72 3.76 18.13
N ASN A 23 1.75 4.13 17.38
CA ASN A 23 1.65 4.39 15.95
C ASN A 23 1.61 3.07 15.19
N VAL A 24 0.70 2.98 14.23
CA VAL A 24 0.57 1.79 13.38
C VAL A 24 1.34 2.00 12.07
N THR A 25 2.21 1.05 11.76
CA THR A 25 2.87 0.91 10.46
C THR A 25 2.44 -0.39 9.83
N ILE A 26 2.11 -0.37 8.56
CA ILE A 26 1.70 -1.54 7.80
C ILE A 26 2.76 -1.83 6.74
N HIS A 27 3.23 -3.07 6.67
CA HIS A 27 4.14 -3.53 5.63
C HIS A 27 3.35 -4.33 4.61
N ALA A 28 3.49 -3.97 3.33
CA ALA A 28 3.04 -4.81 2.22
C ALA A 28 4.25 -5.59 1.69
N THR A 29 4.27 -6.89 1.93
CA THR A 29 5.31 -7.79 1.41
C THR A 29 4.73 -8.79 0.42
N ASP A 30 5.48 -9.06 -0.64
CA ASP A 30 5.34 -10.28 -1.44
C ASP A 30 6.21 -11.34 -0.74
N ASP A 31 5.60 -12.29 -0.02
CA ASP A 31 6.36 -13.28 0.76
C ASP A 31 7.11 -14.27 -0.15
N HIS A 32 8.43 -14.37 0.02
CA HIS A 32 9.19 -15.53 -0.43
C HIS A 32 9.15 -16.59 0.68
N HIS A 33 8.47 -17.71 0.44
CA HIS A 33 8.44 -18.83 1.39
C HIS A 33 9.82 -19.52 1.47
N GLU A 34 10.50 -19.39 2.61
CA GLU A 34 11.61 -20.28 2.99
C GLU A 34 11.04 -21.47 3.76
N HIS A 35 11.31 -22.70 3.28
CA HIS A 35 10.99 -23.92 4.01
C HIS A 35 12.26 -24.58 4.53
N GLU A 36 12.31 -24.75 5.85
CA GLU A 36 13.35 -25.48 6.56
C GLU A 36 12.87 -26.93 6.77
N HIS A 37 13.63 -27.90 6.26
CA HIS A 37 13.31 -29.32 6.43
C HIS A 37 14.37 -30.00 7.31
N THR A 38 13.92 -30.61 8.40
CA THR A 38 14.73 -31.45 9.29
C THR A 38 14.48 -32.92 8.97
N HIS A 39 15.51 -33.64 8.55
CA HIS A 39 15.42 -35.07 8.25
C HIS A 39 15.49 -35.93 9.53
N ALA A 40 15.02 -37.16 9.44
CA ALA A 40 15.01 -38.11 10.57
C ALA A 40 16.42 -38.47 11.11
N ASP A 41 17.50 -38.12 10.39
CA ASP A 41 18.88 -38.27 10.87
C ASP A 41 19.44 -37.02 11.60
N GLY A 42 18.63 -35.96 11.73
CA GLY A 42 19.00 -34.71 12.39
C GLY A 42 19.58 -33.64 11.47
N THR A 43 19.72 -33.89 10.17
CA THR A 43 20.24 -32.89 9.23
C THR A 43 19.15 -31.89 8.81
N THR A 44 19.41 -30.61 9.02
CA THR A 44 18.55 -29.50 8.58
C THR A 44 19.16 -28.81 7.37
N HIS A 45 18.35 -28.56 6.35
CA HIS A 45 18.78 -27.80 5.17
C HIS A 45 17.65 -26.93 4.64
N SER A 46 18.05 -25.80 4.04
CA SER A 46 17.20 -24.84 3.37
C SER A 46 17.53 -24.82 1.88
N HIS A 47 16.50 -24.84 1.04
CA HIS A 47 16.65 -24.75 -0.41
C HIS A 47 15.75 -23.67 -0.97
N ALA A 48 16.33 -22.79 -1.80
CA ALA A 48 15.61 -21.86 -2.65
C ALA A 48 15.45 -22.51 -4.04
N HIS A 49 14.22 -22.73 -4.48
CA HIS A 49 13.96 -23.27 -5.82
C HIS A 49 13.89 -22.12 -6.85
N SER A 50 14.89 -22.02 -7.71
CA SER A 50 14.77 -21.31 -8.99
C SER A 50 14.26 -22.29 -10.04
N HIS A 51 13.03 -22.09 -10.53
CA HIS A 51 12.47 -22.89 -11.62
C HIS A 51 13.21 -22.60 -12.94
N GLU A 52 14.06 -23.54 -13.38
CA GLU A 52 14.44 -23.62 -14.80
C GLU A 52 13.48 -24.61 -15.49
N GLN A 53 12.63 -24.10 -16.39
CA GLN A 53 11.95 -24.91 -17.39
C GLN A 53 12.33 -24.41 -18.78
N GLY A 54 13.01 -25.26 -19.53
CA GLY A 54 13.03 -25.19 -20.99
C GLY A 54 11.79 -25.90 -21.53
N ASP A 55 10.99 -25.19 -22.31
CA ASP A 55 10.40 -25.67 -23.55
C ASP A 55 9.68 -24.51 -24.27
N SER A 56 9.87 -24.47 -25.58
CA SER A 56 9.47 -23.39 -26.48
C SER A 56 7.99 -23.47 -26.87
N HIS A 57 7.17 -22.50 -26.46
CA HIS A 57 5.90 -22.15 -27.13
C HIS A 57 5.57 -20.65 -27.04
N ASP A 58 5.24 -20.08 -28.20
CA ASP A 58 4.86 -18.68 -28.44
C ASP A 58 3.39 -18.40 -28.06
N HIS A 59 3.13 -18.13 -26.77
CA HIS A 59 1.80 -17.75 -26.25
C HIS A 59 1.85 -16.62 -25.20
N SER A 60 2.83 -15.71 -25.27
CA SER A 60 3.14 -14.80 -24.15
C SER A 60 2.28 -13.53 -24.04
N HIS A 61 1.47 -13.17 -25.04
CA HIS A 61 0.79 -11.86 -25.03
C HIS A 61 -0.62 -11.89 -24.45
N THR A 62 -1.45 -12.87 -24.80
CA THR A 62 -2.86 -12.93 -24.37
C THR A 62 -3.00 -13.20 -22.87
N HIS A 63 -2.18 -14.10 -22.32
CA HIS A 63 -2.24 -14.44 -20.90
C HIS A 63 -1.79 -13.27 -20.01
N LYS A 64 -0.78 -12.51 -20.46
CA LYS A 64 -0.29 -11.34 -19.73
C LYS A 64 -1.36 -10.23 -19.64
N ILE A 65 -2.03 -9.94 -20.74
CA ILE A 65 -3.12 -8.94 -20.79
C ILE A 65 -4.29 -9.37 -19.91
N SER A 66 -4.65 -10.66 -19.92
CA SER A 66 -5.72 -11.20 -19.06
C SER A 66 -5.42 -11.00 -17.58
N VAL A 67 -4.19 -11.34 -17.14
CA VAL A 67 -3.78 -11.21 -15.74
C VAL A 67 -3.75 -9.75 -15.29
N GLU A 68 -3.23 -8.83 -16.13
CA GLU A 68 -3.24 -7.38 -15.84
C GLU A 68 -4.68 -6.85 -15.69
N GLN A 69 -5.59 -7.24 -16.58
CA GLN A 69 -7.01 -6.86 -16.51
C GLN A 69 -7.70 -7.42 -15.26
N ASP A 70 -7.39 -8.66 -14.88
CA ASP A 70 -7.96 -9.31 -13.70
C ASP A 70 -7.49 -8.62 -12.41
N ILE A 71 -6.21 -8.22 -12.32
CA ILE A 71 -5.67 -7.46 -11.18
C ILE A 71 -6.35 -6.09 -11.06
N LEU A 72 -6.42 -5.34 -12.16
CA LEU A 72 -7.06 -4.01 -12.16
C LEU A 72 -8.55 -4.08 -11.84
N SER A 73 -9.26 -5.08 -12.37
CA SER A 73 -10.69 -5.27 -12.09
C SER A 73 -10.94 -5.59 -10.62
N ARG A 74 -10.08 -6.41 -9.99
CA ARG A 74 -10.13 -6.70 -8.57
C ARG A 74 -9.85 -5.46 -7.73
N ASN A 75 -8.81 -4.69 -8.07
CA ASN A 75 -8.53 -3.43 -7.39
C ASN A 75 -9.75 -2.49 -7.45
N ASN A 76 -10.34 -2.33 -8.64
CA ASN A 76 -11.50 -1.46 -8.84
C ASN A 76 -12.72 -1.89 -8.01
N ALA A 77 -12.93 -3.19 -7.82
CA ALA A 77 -14.00 -3.69 -6.94
C ALA A 77 -13.77 -3.30 -5.47
N ILE A 78 -12.53 -3.41 -4.99
CA ILE A 78 -12.16 -3.00 -3.63
C ILE A 78 -12.24 -1.48 -3.48
N ALA A 79 -11.77 -0.72 -4.47
CA ALA A 79 -11.85 0.73 -4.51
C ALA A 79 -13.31 1.21 -4.46
N ALA A 80 -14.22 0.52 -5.17
CA ALA A 80 -15.65 0.80 -5.11
C ALA A 80 -16.20 0.63 -3.68
N HIS A 81 -15.84 -0.44 -2.98
CA HIS A 81 -16.24 -0.64 -1.58
C HIS A 81 -15.66 0.42 -0.63
N ASN A 82 -14.41 0.83 -0.84
CA ASN A 82 -13.81 1.92 -0.06
C ASN A 82 -14.60 3.23 -0.27
N ARG A 83 -14.99 3.55 -1.50
CA ARG A 83 -15.81 4.71 -1.84
C ARG A 83 -17.21 4.64 -1.24
N GLU A 84 -17.85 3.48 -1.24
CA GLU A 84 -19.15 3.26 -0.57
C GLU A 84 -19.04 3.58 0.93
N MET A 85 -17.96 3.13 1.58
CA MET A 85 -17.70 3.43 2.99
C MET A 85 -17.50 4.93 3.22
N PHE A 86 -16.67 5.59 2.41
CA PHE A 86 -16.47 7.04 2.49
C PHE A 86 -17.79 7.79 2.31
N ALA A 87 -18.60 7.42 1.32
CA ALA A 87 -19.90 8.03 1.07
C ALA A 87 -20.87 7.83 2.24
N ALA A 88 -20.97 6.61 2.78
CA ALA A 88 -21.83 6.28 3.91
C ALA A 88 -21.45 7.07 5.17
N LYS A 89 -20.15 7.21 5.45
CA LYS A 89 -19.62 8.00 6.56
C LYS A 89 -19.48 9.50 6.25
N LYS A 90 -19.84 9.97 5.05
CA LYS A 90 -19.67 11.37 4.60
C LYS A 90 -18.22 11.87 4.77
N ILE A 91 -17.25 11.01 4.47
CA ILE A 91 -15.83 11.33 4.55
C ILE A 91 -15.38 11.89 3.20
N LEU A 92 -14.73 13.06 3.22
CA LEU A 92 -14.01 13.57 2.07
C LEU A 92 -12.67 12.84 1.93
N ALA A 93 -12.57 11.93 0.97
CA ALA A 93 -11.33 11.22 0.66
C ALA A 93 -10.59 11.93 -0.49
N LEU A 94 -9.31 12.24 -0.31
CA LEU A 94 -8.46 12.88 -1.32
C LEU A 94 -7.15 12.10 -1.48
N ASN A 95 -6.88 11.61 -2.69
CA ASN A 95 -5.64 10.92 -3.05
C ASN A 95 -4.65 11.90 -3.69
N PHE A 96 -3.49 12.10 -3.05
CA PHE A 96 -2.44 13.01 -3.49
C PHE A 96 -1.34 12.22 -4.22
N VAL A 97 -1.33 12.34 -5.54
CA VAL A 97 -0.35 11.73 -6.44
C VAL A 97 0.58 12.81 -6.98
N SER A 98 1.90 12.60 -6.91
CA SER A 98 2.90 13.53 -7.45
C SER A 98 4.27 12.87 -7.62
N SER A 99 5.24 13.57 -8.20
CA SER A 99 6.65 13.14 -8.19
C SER A 99 7.26 13.19 -6.77
N PRO A 100 8.35 12.43 -6.51
CA PRO A 100 9.12 12.60 -5.28
C PRO A 100 9.52 14.06 -5.03
N GLY A 101 9.48 14.50 -3.77
CA GLY A 101 9.93 15.85 -3.39
C GLY A 101 9.04 17.01 -3.86
N SER A 102 7.86 16.75 -4.43
CA SER A 102 6.93 17.82 -4.87
C SER A 102 6.22 18.56 -3.72
N GLY A 103 6.52 18.21 -2.46
CA GLY A 103 6.02 18.91 -1.28
C GLY A 103 4.65 18.47 -0.77
N LYS A 104 4.20 17.24 -1.10
CA LYS A 104 2.92 16.68 -0.61
C LYS A 104 2.80 16.76 0.91
N THR A 105 3.78 16.19 1.61
CA THR A 105 3.77 16.16 3.08
C THR A 105 3.78 17.56 3.70
N GLU A 106 4.47 18.52 3.07
CA GLU A 106 4.47 19.90 3.58
C GLU A 106 3.10 20.56 3.37
N LEU A 107 2.48 20.35 2.21
CA LEU A 107 1.12 20.82 1.93
C LEU A 107 0.12 20.21 2.93
N LEU A 108 0.18 18.90 3.17
CA LEU A 108 -0.69 18.22 4.12
C LEU A 108 -0.46 18.72 5.55
N SER A 109 0.79 18.74 6.00
CA SER A 109 1.15 19.23 7.35
C SER A 109 0.67 20.67 7.57
N ALA A 110 0.83 21.54 6.56
CA ALA A 110 0.40 22.93 6.63
C ALA A 110 -1.12 23.10 6.55
N THR A 111 -1.84 22.16 5.92
CA THR A 111 -3.30 22.10 5.89
C THR A 111 -3.84 21.67 7.25
N ILE A 112 -3.27 20.62 7.82
CA ILE A 112 -3.66 20.07 9.13
C ILE A 112 -3.49 21.13 10.23
N ARG A 113 -2.35 21.83 10.27
CA ARG A 113 -2.11 22.90 11.26
C ARG A 113 -3.10 24.07 11.17
N ARG A 114 -3.74 24.27 10.02
CA ARG A 114 -4.71 25.37 9.80
C ARG A 114 -6.16 24.93 9.99
N ALA A 115 -6.44 23.63 9.92
CA ALA A 115 -7.78 23.11 10.10
C ALA A 115 -8.21 23.22 11.57
N ASP A 116 -9.48 23.52 11.81
CA ASP A 116 -10.07 23.34 13.13
C ASP A 116 -10.45 21.86 13.30
N PRO A 117 -9.76 21.11 14.18
CA PRO A 117 -9.99 19.67 14.34
C PRO A 117 -11.39 19.34 14.87
N LYS A 118 -12.11 20.32 15.45
CA LYS A 118 -13.51 20.13 15.88
C LYS A 118 -14.50 20.28 14.73
N ALA A 119 -14.19 21.15 13.76
CA ALA A 119 -15.04 21.40 12.61
C ALA A 119 -14.81 20.37 11.50
N LEU A 120 -13.55 19.96 11.29
CA LEU A 120 -13.16 18.97 10.30
C LEU A 120 -12.02 18.10 10.86
N PRO A 121 -12.32 16.94 11.45
CA PRO A 121 -11.29 15.96 11.81
C PRO A 121 -10.56 15.50 10.55
N ILE A 122 -9.24 15.40 10.61
CA ILE A 122 -8.40 14.94 9.50
C ILE A 122 -7.64 13.70 9.94
N THR A 123 -7.75 12.63 9.15
CA THR A 123 -6.88 11.45 9.24
C THR A 123 -6.06 11.33 7.97
N VAL A 124 -4.89 10.71 8.07
CA VAL A 124 -3.98 10.60 6.93
C VAL A 124 -3.47 9.16 6.75
N ILE A 125 -3.44 8.71 5.51
CA ILE A 125 -2.76 7.48 5.10
C ILE A 125 -1.50 7.90 4.35
N GLU A 126 -0.34 7.47 4.80
CA GLU A 126 0.95 7.78 4.19
C GLU A 126 1.51 6.55 3.49
N GLY A 127 1.74 6.64 2.19
CA GLY A 127 2.41 5.61 1.40
C GLY A 127 3.85 5.98 1.08
N ASP A 128 4.80 5.26 1.66
CA ASP A 128 6.23 5.37 1.36
C ASP A 128 6.82 3.96 1.15
N GLN A 129 8.00 3.88 0.55
CA GLN A 129 8.64 2.58 0.30
C GLN A 129 9.24 1.99 1.58
N GLU A 130 9.81 2.82 2.45
CA GLU A 130 10.63 2.32 3.57
C GLU A 130 10.47 3.09 4.88
N THR A 131 10.25 4.40 4.86
CA THR A 131 10.40 5.23 6.08
C THR A 131 9.07 5.70 6.65
N SER A 132 9.00 5.90 7.96
CA SER A 132 7.84 6.50 8.65
C SER A 132 7.91 8.02 8.76
N ASN A 133 8.93 8.65 8.16
CA ASN A 133 9.27 10.06 8.38
C ASN A 133 8.11 11.01 8.07
N ASP A 134 7.41 10.76 6.98
CA ASP A 134 6.28 11.61 6.56
C ASP A 134 5.07 11.40 7.48
N ALA A 135 4.78 10.16 7.90
CA ALA A 135 3.78 9.89 8.92
C ALA A 135 4.09 10.54 10.27
N ASP A 136 5.36 10.57 10.70
CA ASP A 136 5.79 11.25 11.93
C ASP A 136 5.59 12.77 11.85
N ARG A 137 5.89 13.37 10.69
CA ARG A 137 5.66 14.81 10.44
C ARG A 137 4.18 15.14 10.50
N ILE A 138 3.33 14.29 9.94
CA ILE A 138 1.87 14.46 9.95
C ILE A 138 1.29 14.31 11.35
N ARG A 139 1.75 13.31 12.11
CA ARG A 139 1.38 13.16 13.54
C ARG A 139 1.78 14.40 14.33
N SER A 140 2.99 14.90 14.11
CA SER A 140 3.49 16.12 14.74
C SER A 140 2.68 17.37 14.34
N ALA A 141 2.07 17.37 13.14
CA ALA A 141 1.16 18.43 12.70
C ALA A 141 -0.22 18.36 13.37
N GLY A 142 -0.58 17.24 14.00
CA GLY A 142 -1.78 17.07 14.82
C GLY A 142 -2.86 16.14 14.25
N ALA A 143 -2.58 15.40 13.17
CA ALA A 143 -3.52 14.42 12.61
C ALA A 143 -3.14 12.98 13.01
N LYS A 144 -4.14 12.10 13.14
CA LYS A 144 -3.89 10.65 13.22
C LYS A 144 -3.42 10.17 11.85
N SER A 145 -2.29 9.47 11.81
CA SER A 145 -1.71 8.94 10.57
C SER A 145 -1.28 7.48 10.70
N VAL A 146 -1.53 6.71 9.64
CA VAL A 146 -1.04 5.33 9.45
C VAL A 146 -0.04 5.33 8.30
N GLN A 147 1.13 4.76 8.55
CA GLN A 147 2.14 4.52 7.52
C GLN A 147 1.86 3.18 6.82
N ILE A 148 1.96 3.17 5.51
CA ILE A 148 2.02 1.97 4.68
C ILE A 148 3.39 1.95 4.00
N ASN A 149 4.24 1.02 4.43
CA ASN A 149 5.51 0.71 3.78
C ASN A 149 5.25 -0.27 2.64
N THR A 150 5.33 0.23 1.40
CA THR A 150 5.07 -0.55 0.18
C THR A 150 6.24 -1.45 -0.21
N GLY A 151 7.39 -1.33 0.45
CA GLY A 151 8.63 -2.01 0.07
C GLY A 151 9.04 -1.60 -1.34
N LYS A 152 9.02 -2.56 -2.28
CA LYS A 152 9.32 -2.28 -3.69
C LYS A 152 8.12 -1.72 -4.47
N GLY A 153 6.92 -1.70 -3.89
CA GLY A 153 5.72 -1.17 -4.51
C GLY A 153 5.84 0.32 -4.82
N CYS A 154 5.44 0.72 -6.02
CA CYS A 154 5.54 2.09 -6.52
C CYS A 154 4.24 2.92 -6.40
N HIS A 155 3.20 2.35 -5.78
CA HIS A 155 1.89 2.97 -5.57
C HIS A 155 1.18 2.30 -4.38
N LEU A 156 0.12 2.93 -3.89
CA LEU A 156 -0.88 2.31 -3.02
C LEU A 156 -2.02 1.71 -3.83
N ASP A 157 -2.38 0.47 -3.54
CA ASP A 157 -3.59 -0.16 -4.08
C ASP A 157 -4.79 -0.02 -3.12
N ALA A 158 -5.98 -0.42 -3.58
CA ALA A 158 -7.21 -0.28 -2.81
C ALA A 158 -7.29 -1.20 -1.58
N GLU A 159 -6.63 -2.36 -1.58
CA GLU A 159 -6.59 -3.26 -0.41
C GLU A 159 -5.68 -2.68 0.68
N MET A 160 -4.57 -2.06 0.28
CA MET A 160 -3.69 -1.31 1.18
C MET A 160 -4.45 -0.19 1.89
N VAL A 161 -5.16 0.63 1.12
CA VAL A 161 -6.01 1.71 1.64
C VAL A 161 -7.10 1.15 2.56
N LYS A 162 -7.78 0.08 2.15
CA LYS A 162 -8.83 -0.58 2.96
C LYS A 162 -8.31 -1.01 4.33
N THR A 163 -7.13 -1.62 4.37
CA THR A 163 -6.51 -2.08 5.63
C THR A 163 -6.13 -0.89 6.51
N ALA A 164 -5.55 0.17 5.95
CA ALA A 164 -5.24 1.39 6.72
C ALA A 164 -6.51 2.07 7.29
N LEU A 165 -7.62 2.06 6.55
CA LEU A 165 -8.90 2.58 7.02
C LEU A 165 -9.45 1.83 8.24
N GLN A 166 -9.20 0.52 8.35
CA GLN A 166 -9.60 -0.27 9.52
C GLN A 166 -8.83 0.15 10.79
N HIS A 167 -7.55 0.51 10.65
CA HIS A 167 -6.73 1.00 11.76
C HIS A 167 -7.00 2.48 12.10
N LEU A 168 -7.21 3.31 11.07
CA LEU A 168 -7.53 4.72 11.27
C LEU A 168 -8.91 4.92 11.88
N ASP A 169 -9.90 4.13 11.45
CA ASP A 169 -11.33 4.32 11.73
C ASP A 169 -11.74 5.80 11.68
N PRO A 170 -11.67 6.43 10.49
CA PRO A 170 -11.98 7.85 10.35
C PRO A 170 -13.43 8.14 10.79
N PRO A 171 -13.64 9.23 11.57
CA PRO A 171 -14.96 9.56 12.09
C PRO A 171 -15.91 10.01 10.98
N GLN A 172 -17.22 9.93 11.26
CA GLN A 172 -18.23 10.40 10.32
C GLN A 172 -18.10 11.92 10.08
N GLY A 173 -18.20 12.36 8.83
CA GLY A 173 -18.11 13.79 8.46
C GLY A 173 -16.69 14.36 8.47
N SER A 174 -15.66 13.51 8.37
CA SER A 174 -14.25 13.91 8.41
C SER A 174 -13.61 14.06 7.02
N ALA A 175 -12.32 14.38 6.98
CA ALA A 175 -11.49 14.18 5.79
C ALA A 175 -10.48 13.05 6.00
N CYS A 176 -10.26 12.25 4.96
CA CYS A 176 -9.18 11.26 4.88
C CYS A 176 -8.25 11.64 3.73
N LEU A 177 -7.04 12.07 4.05
CA LEU A 177 -6.04 12.47 3.07
C LEU A 177 -5.11 11.28 2.83
N ILE A 178 -4.91 10.89 1.59
CA ILE A 178 -4.08 9.74 1.22
C ILE A 178 -2.87 10.32 0.48
N GLU A 179 -1.71 10.32 1.11
CA GLU A 179 -0.45 10.65 0.45
C GLU A 179 0.08 9.39 -0.23
N ASN A 180 0.01 9.35 -1.57
CA ASN A 180 0.51 8.21 -2.33
C ASN A 180 2.03 8.27 -2.48
N VAL A 181 2.63 7.14 -2.87
CA VAL A 181 4.06 7.06 -3.19
C VAL A 181 4.41 8.11 -4.24
N GLY A 182 5.57 8.76 -4.11
CA GLY A 182 6.07 9.73 -5.07
C GLY A 182 6.33 9.10 -6.44
N ASN A 183 5.31 8.97 -7.27
CA ASN A 183 5.39 8.41 -8.61
C ASN A 183 4.24 8.99 -9.47
N LEU A 184 4.52 9.36 -10.72
CA LEU A 184 3.52 9.89 -11.65
C LEU A 184 3.07 8.88 -12.71
N VAL A 185 3.61 7.66 -12.69
CA VAL A 185 3.34 6.60 -13.66
C VAL A 185 2.44 5.55 -13.03
N CYS A 186 2.96 4.78 -12.06
CA CYS A 186 2.21 3.66 -11.48
C CYS A 186 0.86 4.06 -10.88
N PRO A 187 0.75 5.14 -10.06
CA PRO A 187 -0.52 5.46 -9.41
C PRO A 187 -1.63 5.90 -10.36
N ALA A 188 -1.32 6.21 -11.62
CA ALA A 188 -2.33 6.62 -12.59
C ALA A 188 -3.19 5.44 -13.10
N GLU A 189 -2.70 4.21 -12.93
CA GLU A 189 -3.39 2.99 -13.37
C GLU A 189 -4.29 2.39 -12.28
N PHE A 190 -4.16 2.85 -11.03
CA PHE A 190 -4.86 2.33 -9.85
C PHE A 190 -5.69 3.45 -9.20
N ASP A 191 -7.01 3.38 -9.37
CA ASP A 191 -8.00 4.25 -8.71
C ASP A 191 -8.40 3.74 -7.32
#